data_AF-A0A090VNT4-F1
#
_entry.id   AF-A0A090VNT4-F1
#
_cell.length_a   1.000
_cell.length_b   1.000
_cell.length_c   1.000
_cell.angle_alpha   90.00
_cell.angle_beta   90.00
_cell.angle_gamma   90.00
#
_symmetry.space_group_name_H-M   'P 1'
#
loop_
_entity.id
_entity.type
_entity.pdbx_description
1 polymer ?
#
loop_
_entity_poly.entity_id
_entity_poly.type
_entity_poly.pdbx_seq_one_letter_code
_entity_poly.pdbx_strand_id
1 'polypeptide(L)' 'MVVEDEVVIWGQAGVKSGITIAKGTELFAQSGLGHSTDANKAYFGSPAGEAREKFKELAYIRKIPEILKSIKK' A
#
# COMPACT_ATOMS: atom_id res chain seq x y z
N MET A 1 16.26 5.90 8.16
CA MET A 1 14.89 6.38 7.89
C MET A 1 14.51 7.29 9.03
N VAL A 2 13.56 8.19 8.80
CA VAL A 2 12.93 8.97 9.87
C VAL A 2 11.49 8.51 9.97
N VAL A 3 11.01 8.27 11.18
CA VAL A 3 9.62 7.91 11.47
C VAL A 3 9.08 8.98 12.39
N GLU A 4 8.02 9.67 11.97
CA GLU A 4 7.37 10.72 12.73
C GLU A 4 6.32 10.15 13.71
N ASP A 5 5.66 11.04 14.44
CA ASP A 5 4.69 10.65 15.47
C ASP A 5 3.47 9.90 14.89
N GLU A 6 2.84 9.07 15.72
CA GLU A 6 1.57 8.39 15.40
C GLU A 6 1.61 7.50 14.14
N VAL A 7 2.80 7.08 13.71
CA VAL A 7 2.97 6.12 12.62
C VAL A 7 2.64 4.70 13.09
N VAL A 8 1.84 3.98 12.30
CA VAL A 8 1.51 2.58 12.53
C VAL A 8 2.15 1.72 11.45
N ILE A 9 3.02 0.78 11.84
CA ILE A 9 3.65 -0.18 10.92
C ILE A 9 3.22 -1.59 11.31
N TRP A 10 2.54 -2.27 10.39
CA TRP A 10 2.04 -3.61 10.60
C TRP A 10 3.12 -4.68 10.35
N GLY A 11 2.86 -5.90 10.83
CA GLY A 11 3.83 -6.99 10.78
C GLY A 11 4.41 -7.27 9.39
N GLN A 12 5.71 -7.58 9.37
CA GLN A 12 6.47 -7.90 8.14
C GLN A 12 6.46 -6.81 7.04
N ALA A 13 6.14 -5.55 7.35
CA ALA A 13 6.36 -4.46 6.40
C ALA A 13 7.87 -4.15 6.27
N GLY A 14 8.31 -3.84 5.05
CA GLY A 14 9.67 -3.44 4.72
C GLY A 14 9.72 -1.98 4.23
N VAL A 15 10.76 -1.25 4.62
CA VAL A 15 10.94 0.17 4.31
C VAL A 15 12.34 0.41 3.75
N LYS A 16 12.44 1.14 2.63
CA LYS A 16 13.72 1.57 2.06
C LYS A 16 14.44 2.53 3.01
N SER A 17 15.77 2.46 3.07
CA SER A 17 16.58 3.46 3.77
C SER A 17 16.48 4.85 3.12
N GLY A 18 16.73 5.90 3.91
CA GLY A 18 16.80 7.29 3.42
C GLY A 18 15.46 7.99 3.14
N ILE A 19 14.33 7.44 3.60
CA ILE A 19 13.01 8.08 3.46
C ILE A 19 12.44 8.53 4.82
N THR A 20 11.44 9.40 4.75
CA THR A 20 10.66 9.86 5.90
C THR A 20 9.26 9.25 5.85
N ILE A 21 8.85 8.62 6.95
CA ILE A 21 7.48 8.18 7.16
C ILE A 21 6.78 9.29 7.96
N ALA A 22 5.94 10.06 7.27
CA ALA A 22 5.29 11.24 7.81
C ALA A 22 4.27 10.91 8.90
N LYS A 23 3.98 11.89 9.75
CA LYS A 23 3.11 11.77 10.92
C LYS A 23 1.77 11.12 10.58
N GLY A 24 1.32 10.18 11.41
CA GLY A 24 0.03 9.52 11.23
C GLY A 24 -0.04 8.55 10.04
N THR A 25 1.09 8.20 9.43
CA THR A 25 1.12 7.18 8.35
C THR A 25 0.72 5.81 8.90
N GLU A 26 -0.13 5.08 8.16
CA GLU A 26 -0.40 3.67 8.41
C GLU A 26 0.16 2.80 7.28
N LEU A 27 1.16 1.96 7.56
CA LEU A 27 1.75 1.02 6.60
C LEU A 27 1.28 -0.41 6.90
N PHE A 28 0.45 -0.96 6.02
CA PHE A 28 -0.15 -2.28 6.19
C PHE A 28 0.84 -3.44 6.05
N ALA A 29 0.43 -4.61 6.56
CA ALA A 29 1.30 -5.79 6.67
C ALA A 29 1.86 -6.21 5.31
N GLN A 30 3.10 -6.73 5.32
CA GLN A 30 3.80 -7.19 4.11
C GLN A 30 3.97 -6.15 2.99
N SER A 31 3.86 -4.85 3.31
CA SER A 31 4.09 -3.78 2.34
C SER A 31 5.57 -3.48 2.15
N GLY A 32 5.96 -3.06 0.94
CA GLY A 32 7.32 -2.62 0.60
C GLY A 32 7.35 -1.13 0.27
N LEU A 33 7.64 -0.28 1.25
CA LEU A 33 7.63 1.18 1.10
C LEU A 33 8.94 1.69 0.48
N GLY A 34 8.86 2.18 -0.76
CA GLY A 34 10.01 2.67 -1.54
C GLY A 34 10.22 4.19 -1.57
N HIS A 35 9.31 4.97 -0.98
CA HIS A 35 9.28 6.44 -1.06
C HIS A 35 8.78 7.05 0.27
N SER A 36 9.11 8.31 0.53
CA SER A 36 8.56 9.03 1.68
C SER A 36 7.04 9.16 1.56
N THR A 37 6.35 9.19 2.71
CA THR A 37 4.89 9.23 2.76
C THR A 37 4.36 10.65 3.00
N ASP A 38 3.08 10.84 2.70
CA ASP A 38 2.33 12.01 3.12
C ASP A 38 1.72 11.76 4.51
N ALA A 39 1.55 12.83 5.29
CA ALA A 39 0.96 12.73 6.63
C ALA A 39 -0.49 12.21 6.60
N ASN A 40 -0.88 11.45 7.62
CA ASN A 40 -2.22 10.90 7.83
C ASN A 40 -2.78 10.07 6.66
N LYS A 41 -1.91 9.35 5.95
CA LYS A 41 -2.30 8.44 4.86
C LYS A 41 -1.94 7.00 5.18
N ALA A 42 -2.72 6.08 4.60
CA ALA A 42 -2.46 4.65 4.66
C ALA A 42 -1.82 4.16 3.35
N TYR A 43 -0.87 3.23 3.45
CA TYR A 43 -0.12 2.65 2.33
C TYR A 43 -0.18 1.12 2.36
N PHE A 44 -0.26 0.51 1.17
CA PHE A 44 -0.33 -0.95 1.01
C PHE A 44 0.43 -1.44 -0.23
N GLY A 45 0.91 -2.69 -0.15
CA GLY A 45 1.42 -3.45 -1.30
C GLY A 45 2.94 -3.42 -1.43
N SER A 46 3.47 -4.14 -2.41
CA SER A 46 4.90 -4.18 -2.72
C SER A 46 5.09 -4.13 -4.24
N PRO A 47 5.46 -2.97 -4.81
CA PRO A 47 5.76 -1.70 -4.14
C PRO A 47 4.52 -1.05 -3.50
N ALA A 48 4.70 -0.39 -2.36
CA ALA A 48 3.61 0.26 -1.64
C ALA A 48 3.13 1.53 -2.35
N GLY A 49 1.81 1.75 -2.36
CA GLY A 49 1.14 2.99 -2.79
C GLY A 49 -0.01 3.32 -1.85
N GLU A 50 -0.79 4.38 -2.12
CA GLU A 50 -1.95 4.73 -1.28
C GLU A 50 -2.91 3.55 -1.19
N ALA A 51 -3.26 3.15 0.03
CA ALA A 51 -3.94 1.90 0.29
C ALA A 51 -5.29 1.80 -0.43
N ARG A 52 -6.04 2.92 -0.50
CA ARG A 52 -7.35 2.96 -1.18
C ARG A 52 -7.24 2.63 -2.67
N GLU A 53 -6.23 3.16 -3.35
CA GLU A 53 -5.98 2.88 -4.76
C GLU A 53 -5.58 1.41 -4.95
N LYS A 54 -4.68 0.91 -4.11
CA LYS A 54 -4.21 -0.48 -4.17
C LYS A 54 -5.31 -1.49 -3.89
N PHE A 55 -6.20 -1.22 -2.95
CA PHE A 55 -7.38 -2.07 -2.73
C PHE A 55 -8.35 -2.06 -3.91
N LYS A 56 -8.51 -0.91 -4.57
CA LYS A 56 -9.33 -0.81 -5.79
C LYS A 56 -8.71 -1.61 -6.94
N GLU A 57 -7.40 -1.53 -7.14
CA GLU A 57 -6.66 -2.36 -8.11
C GLU A 57 -6.87 -3.87 -7.84
N LEU A 58 -6.72 -4.30 -6.58
CA LEU A 58 -6.96 -5.69 -6.19
C LEU A 58 -8.40 -6.14 -6.47
N ALA A 59 -9.38 -5.28 -6.21
CA ALA A 59 -10.78 -5.56 -6.51
C ALA A 59 -11.00 -5.76 -8.03
N TYR A 60 -10.33 -4.98 -8.87
CA TYR A 60 -10.39 -5.16 -10.33
C TYR A 60 -9.69 -6.44 -10.78
N ILE A 61 -8.53 -6.77 -10.22
CA ILE A 61 -7.83 -8.03 -10.51
C ILE A 61 -8.72 -9.23 -10.19
N ARG A 62 -9.44 -9.20 -9.05
CA ARG A 62 -10.41 -10.24 -8.67
C ARG A 62 -11.57 -10.38 -9.67
N LYS A 63 -11.91 -9.33 -10.43
CA LYS A 63 -12.96 -9.36 -11.45
C LYS A 63 -12.49 -9.89 -12.81
N ILE A 64 -11.18 -10.03 -13.04
CA ILE A 64 -10.64 -10.51 -14.32
C ILE A 64 -11.27 -11.85 -14.76
N PRO A 65 -11.42 -12.88 -13.91
CA PRO A 65 -12.03 -14.14 -14.33
C PRO A 65 -13.49 -14.01 -14.80
N GLU A 66 -14.27 -13.12 -14.19
CA GLU A 66 -15.65 -12.84 -14.59
C GLU A 66 -15.69 -12.13 -15.95
N ILE A 67 -14.86 -11.10 -16.11
CA ILE A 67 -14.72 -10.35 -17.37
C ILE A 67 -14.27 -11.27 -18.51
N LEU A 68 -13.36 -12.20 -18.24
CA LEU A 68 -12.92 -13.19 -19.24
C LEU A 68 -14.05 -14.14 -19.66
N LYS A 69 -14.98 -14.50 -18.76
CA LYS A 69 -16.16 -15.30 -19.12
C LYS A 69 -17.12 -14.51 -19.99
N SER A 70 -17.32 -13.21 -19.73
CA SER A 70 -18.21 -12.39 -20.55
C SER A 70 -17.67 -12.12 -21.95
N ILE A 71 -16.34 -12.10 -22.14
CA ILE A 71 -15.71 -11.91 -23.47
C ILE A 71 -15.68 -13.21 -24.29
N LYS A 72 -15.59 -14.37 -23.65
CA LYS A 72 -15.55 -15.68 -24.34
C LYS A 72 -16.93 -16.21 -24.77
N LYS A 73 -18.00 -15.46 -24.53
CA LYS A 73 -19.36 -15.80 -24.93
C LYS A 73 -19.70 -15.10 -26.24
#